data_AF-A0A5K1BMZ7-F1
#
_entry.id   AF-A0A5K1BMZ7-F1
#
_cell.length_a   1.000
_cell.length_b   1.000
_cell.length_c   1.000
_cell.angle_alpha   90.00
_cell.angle_beta   90.00
_cell.angle_gamma   90.00
#
_symmetry.space_group_name_H-M   'P 1'
#
loop_
_entity.id
_entity.type
_entity.pdbx_description
1 polymer ?
#
loop_
_entity_poly.entity_id
_entity_poly.type
_entity_poly.pdbx_seq_one_letter_code
_entity_poly.pdbx_strand_id
1 'polypeptide(L)'
;INLPIQYEDFFIHHLGKIDCRPLYHNTNQIWPVGYESSWHDRITGSFFTCTITDGGEFGPMFKVRRCPCTVTSMPDADTVISNINDEKIDNDQKLGFEKSYCELGFDEDESIQMHLHDPCELCSPSCYTLQGPGNNCQPDGSLSSEYMEQLQQHSCYMDEIGEFFVEGRSSSSVWSMVSQTLIDACIEIFKQSGVLQFCCNHNLGDTRELSSPLPELFNAGAGESVQNLRKFCSSTGPKHIPQVIKSESDLETSCEELRKWLNQDRFGLDVEFVQELLEQSSGVQSCSDYVLLAERCSPAASKTVGSGFFLAKRKAEVHCETESTSDELCRSLKRSRNLDSVVENETKGKAPPPGRPLSTKLPLELVGDVLQ
;
A
#
# COMPACT_ATOMS: atom_id res chain seq x y z
N ILE A 1 -13.83 -3.36 -8.08
CA ILE A 1 -12.55 -3.04 -7.41
C ILE A 1 -12.02 -1.79 -8.07
N ASN A 2 -11.57 -0.80 -7.29
CA ASN A 2 -11.05 0.47 -7.80
C ASN A 2 -9.53 0.53 -7.60
N LEU A 3 -8.83 1.13 -8.54
CA LEU A 3 -7.38 1.37 -8.47
C LEU A 3 -7.13 2.76 -7.87
N PRO A 4 -6.03 2.97 -7.11
CA PRO A 4 -5.00 1.99 -6.79
C PRO A 4 -5.45 0.93 -5.78
N ILE A 5 -4.95 -0.30 -5.95
CA ILE A 5 -5.18 -1.41 -5.01
C ILE A 5 -3.93 -1.58 -4.16
N GLN A 6 -4.09 -1.68 -2.84
CA GLN A 6 -2.99 -1.95 -1.91
C GLN A 6 -3.09 -3.36 -1.32
N TYR A 7 -1.95 -4.04 -1.24
CA TYR A 7 -1.72 -5.23 -0.42
C TYR A 7 -0.39 -5.04 0.31
N GLU A 8 -0.41 -4.88 1.63
CA GLU A 8 0.80 -4.58 2.43
C GLU A 8 1.55 -3.34 1.87
N ASP A 9 2.86 -3.47 1.58
CA ASP A 9 3.68 -2.42 0.95
C ASP A 9 3.64 -2.46 -0.60
N PHE A 10 2.76 -3.27 -1.19
CA PHE A 10 2.59 -3.42 -2.64
C PHE A 10 1.32 -2.74 -3.14
N PHE A 11 1.44 -2.07 -4.28
CA PHE A 11 0.37 -1.29 -4.89
C PHE A 11 0.24 -1.63 -6.37
N ILE A 12 -1.00 -1.70 -6.86
CA ILE A 12 -1.31 -1.81 -8.28
C ILE A 12 -1.99 -0.51 -8.71
N HIS A 13 -1.37 0.20 -9.64
CA HIS A 13 -1.85 1.49 -10.15
C HIS A 13 -2.68 1.30 -11.41
N HIS A 14 -2.17 0.47 -12.32
CA HIS A 14 -2.77 0.26 -13.63
C HIS A 14 -2.68 -1.22 -14.01
N LEU A 15 -3.81 -1.80 -14.45
CA LEU A 15 -3.84 -3.18 -14.93
C LEU A 15 -3.35 -3.32 -16.38
N GLY A 16 -3.22 -2.21 -17.11
CA GLY A 16 -2.80 -2.20 -18.50
C GLY A 16 -3.84 -2.78 -19.47
N LYS A 17 -3.40 -3.01 -20.71
CA LYS A 17 -4.18 -3.62 -21.78
C LYS A 17 -3.60 -4.99 -22.12
N ILE A 18 -4.45 -6.00 -22.16
CA ILE A 18 -4.07 -7.35 -22.57
C ILE A 18 -3.71 -7.36 -24.05
N ASP A 19 -2.54 -7.93 -24.34
CA ASP A 19 -2.05 -8.17 -25.68
C ASP A 19 -2.08 -9.68 -25.96
N CYS A 20 -2.78 -10.06 -27.02
CA CYS A 20 -3.04 -11.46 -27.33
C CYS A 20 -1.91 -12.10 -28.16
N ARG A 21 -0.84 -11.35 -28.49
CA ARG A 21 0.34 -11.94 -29.13
C ARG A 21 0.93 -13.02 -28.21
N PRO A 22 1.38 -14.17 -28.73
CA PRO A 22 1.83 -15.31 -27.92
C PRO A 22 2.96 -15.00 -26.93
N LEU A 23 3.78 -13.98 -27.18
CA LEU A 23 4.89 -13.60 -26.29
C LEU A 23 4.46 -12.79 -25.06
N TYR A 24 3.20 -12.34 -25.00
CA TYR A 24 2.67 -11.50 -23.90
C TYR A 24 1.92 -12.30 -22.84
N HIS A 25 1.91 -13.63 -22.96
CA HIS A 25 1.34 -14.52 -21.97
C HIS A 25 2.02 -15.87 -22.02
N ASN A 26 1.83 -16.66 -20.97
CA ASN A 26 2.11 -18.09 -20.96
C ASN A 26 0.91 -18.82 -20.36
N THR A 27 1.03 -20.12 -20.09
CA THR A 27 -0.06 -20.92 -19.52
C THR A 27 -0.57 -20.42 -18.16
N ASN A 28 0.26 -19.67 -17.42
CA ASN A 28 0.07 -19.30 -16.02
C ASN A 28 -0.13 -17.79 -15.80
N GLN A 29 0.37 -16.94 -16.71
CA GLN A 29 0.50 -15.50 -16.50
C GLN A 29 0.20 -14.71 -17.77
N ILE A 30 -0.42 -13.54 -17.60
CA ILE A 30 -0.54 -12.50 -18.63
C ILE A 30 0.35 -11.32 -18.22
N TRP A 31 0.98 -10.69 -19.22
CA TRP A 31 1.81 -9.49 -19.05
C TRP A 31 1.23 -8.32 -19.87
N PRO A 32 0.29 -7.55 -19.29
CA PRO A 32 -0.41 -6.49 -20.00
C PRO A 32 0.49 -5.29 -20.31
N VAL A 33 0.33 -4.69 -21.48
CA VAL A 33 1.02 -3.44 -21.84
C VAL A 33 0.42 -2.28 -21.06
N GLY A 34 1.25 -1.49 -20.40
CA GLY A 34 0.82 -0.40 -19.52
C GLY A 34 0.42 -0.87 -18.12
N TYR A 35 0.70 -2.12 -17.75
CA TYR A 35 0.63 -2.55 -16.35
C TYR A 35 1.62 -1.74 -15.53
N GLU A 36 1.18 -1.28 -14.35
CA GLU A 36 1.99 -0.52 -13.42
C GLU A 36 1.68 -0.92 -11.98
N SER A 37 2.72 -1.30 -11.25
CA SER A 37 2.69 -1.58 -9.82
C SER A 37 3.84 -0.89 -9.12
N SER A 38 3.76 -0.78 -7.79
CA SER A 38 4.88 -0.30 -7.00
C SER A 38 5.04 -1.07 -5.70
N TRP A 39 6.26 -1.08 -5.19
CA TRP A 39 6.58 -1.66 -3.89
C TRP A 39 7.43 -0.70 -3.09
N HIS A 40 7.03 -0.49 -1.84
CA HIS A 40 7.74 0.35 -0.89
C HIS A 40 8.62 -0.53 0.01
N ASP A 41 9.93 -0.45 -0.21
CA ASP A 41 10.92 -1.14 0.61
C ASP A 41 11.32 -0.26 1.80
N ARG A 42 10.67 -0.49 2.93
CA ARG A 42 10.94 0.28 4.16
C ARG A 42 12.35 0.05 4.70
N ILE A 43 13.00 -1.04 4.32
CA ILE A 43 14.34 -1.42 4.80
C ILE A 43 15.39 -0.49 4.21
N THR A 44 15.36 -0.30 2.88
CA THR A 44 16.33 0.59 2.20
C THR A 44 15.83 2.02 2.05
N GLY A 45 14.56 2.29 2.36
CA GLY A 45 13.95 3.58 2.06
C GLY A 45 13.67 3.80 0.57
N SER A 46 13.51 2.71 -0.18
CA SER A 46 13.31 2.75 -1.62
C SER A 46 11.84 2.60 -1.98
N PHE A 47 11.43 3.29 -3.04
CA PHE A 47 10.16 3.08 -3.72
C PHE A 47 10.44 2.60 -5.14
N PHE A 48 9.99 1.40 -5.46
CA PHE A 48 10.19 0.78 -6.76
C PHE A 48 8.89 0.82 -7.56
N THR A 49 8.93 1.37 -8.76
CA THR A 49 7.81 1.33 -9.71
C THR A 49 8.12 0.33 -10.82
N CYS A 50 7.29 -0.68 -10.97
CA CYS A 50 7.37 -1.70 -12.00
C CYS A 50 6.39 -1.34 -13.13
N THR A 51 6.87 -1.25 -14.37
CA THR A 51 6.03 -0.99 -15.55
C THR A 51 6.28 -2.02 -16.64
N ILE A 52 5.22 -2.33 -17.40
CA ILE A 52 5.32 -3.16 -18.61
C ILE A 52 5.02 -2.30 -19.83
N THR A 53 5.89 -2.37 -20.83
CA THR A 53 5.74 -1.66 -22.10
C THR A 53 5.72 -2.64 -23.28
N ASP A 54 5.15 -2.22 -24.40
CA ASP A 54 5.13 -3.00 -25.64
C ASP A 54 6.55 -3.08 -26.21
N GLY A 55 7.12 -4.29 -26.24
CA GLY A 55 8.42 -4.56 -26.84
C GLY A 55 8.34 -5.06 -28.28
N GLY A 56 7.16 -4.92 -28.91
CA GLY A 56 6.89 -5.32 -30.28
C GLY A 56 6.85 -6.84 -30.45
N GLU A 57 7.44 -7.30 -31.56
CA GLU A 57 7.55 -8.71 -31.92
C GLU A 57 8.43 -9.54 -30.97
N PHE A 58 9.13 -8.88 -30.04
CA PHE A 58 9.99 -9.54 -29.06
C PHE A 58 9.32 -9.74 -27.70
N GLY A 59 8.02 -9.48 -27.60
CA GLY A 59 7.27 -9.61 -26.35
C GLY A 59 7.41 -8.40 -25.42
N PRO A 60 6.89 -8.50 -24.19
CA PRO A 60 6.84 -7.39 -23.24
C PRO A 60 8.24 -6.91 -22.83
N MET A 61 8.32 -5.62 -22.52
CA MET A 61 9.49 -4.99 -21.89
C MET A 61 9.16 -4.65 -20.44
N PHE A 62 9.90 -5.27 -19.53
CA PHE A 62 9.78 -5.08 -18.09
C PHE A 62 10.73 -3.98 -17.66
N LYS A 63 10.23 -3.05 -16.83
CA LYS A 63 10.97 -1.87 -16.40
C LYS A 63 10.78 -1.65 -14.92
N VAL A 64 11.86 -1.35 -14.21
CA VAL A 64 11.81 -0.94 -12.80
C VAL A 64 12.55 0.38 -12.64
N ARG A 65 11.87 1.35 -12.03
CA ARG A 65 12.47 2.60 -11.57
C ARG A 65 12.54 2.58 -10.05
N ARG A 66 13.68 2.96 -9.50
CA ARG A 66 13.87 3.17 -8.07
C ARG A 66 13.95 4.66 -7.78
N CYS A 67 13.25 5.08 -6.73
CA CYS A 67 13.35 6.39 -6.12
C CYS A 67 13.51 6.28 -4.61
N PRO A 68 14.01 7.33 -3.94
CA PRO A 68 13.82 7.45 -2.51
C PRO A 68 12.35 7.60 -2.16
N CYS A 69 11.91 6.93 -1.10
CA CYS A 69 10.54 7.02 -0.63
C CYS A 69 10.22 8.42 -0.07
N THR A 70 11.23 9.18 0.37
CA THR A 70 11.06 10.55 0.88
C THR A 70 10.63 11.58 -0.17
N VAL A 71 10.90 11.32 -1.45
CA VAL A 71 10.54 12.20 -2.57
C VAL A 71 9.21 11.79 -3.20
N THR A 72 8.74 10.57 -2.93
CA THR A 72 7.56 9.99 -3.57
C THR A 72 6.38 10.03 -2.61
N SER A 73 5.30 10.72 -2.98
CA SER A 73 4.05 10.63 -2.22
C SER A 73 3.50 9.20 -2.32
N MET A 74 3.27 8.55 -1.18
CA MET A 74 2.67 7.23 -1.17
C MET A 74 1.28 7.26 -1.83
N PRO A 75 0.93 6.27 -2.67
CA PRO A 75 -0.36 6.24 -3.34
C PRO A 75 -1.50 6.12 -2.32
N ASP A 76 -2.51 6.96 -2.45
CA ASP A 76 -3.77 6.76 -1.74
C ASP A 76 -4.54 5.60 -2.39
N ALA A 77 -4.53 4.45 -1.71
CA ALA A 77 -5.25 3.28 -2.18
C ALA A 77 -6.76 3.47 -2.08
N ASP A 78 -7.48 3.18 -3.16
CA ASP A 78 -8.94 3.16 -3.18
C ASP A 78 -9.47 1.85 -2.60
N THR A 79 -8.76 0.75 -2.85
CA THR A 79 -9.08 -0.58 -2.35
C THR A 79 -7.91 -1.16 -1.57
N VAL A 80 -8.17 -1.65 -0.36
CA VAL A 80 -7.19 -2.39 0.44
C VAL A 80 -7.56 -3.87 0.45
N ILE A 81 -6.59 -4.71 0.12
CA ILE A 81 -6.68 -6.17 0.20
C ILE A 81 -6.02 -6.62 1.50
N SER A 82 -6.77 -7.27 2.38
CA SER A 82 -6.32 -7.79 3.67
C SER A 82 -6.61 -9.29 3.80
N ASN A 83 -5.89 -9.98 4.68
CA ASN A 83 -6.19 -11.36 5.02
C ASN A 83 -7.38 -11.41 5.98
N ILE A 84 -8.34 -12.32 5.73
CA ILE A 84 -9.52 -12.48 6.58
C ILE A 84 -9.15 -12.85 8.02
N ASN A 85 -8.05 -13.57 8.23
CA ASN A 85 -7.63 -13.96 9.57
C ASN A 85 -7.06 -12.79 10.39
N ASP A 86 -6.46 -11.80 9.73
CA ASP A 86 -5.91 -10.63 10.41
C ASP A 86 -7.05 -9.78 11.01
N GLU A 87 -8.21 -9.73 10.35
CA GLU A 87 -9.39 -9.02 10.86
C GLU A 87 -10.11 -9.75 12.00
N LYS A 88 -10.11 -11.08 12.03
CA LYS A 88 -10.70 -11.83 13.16
C LYS A 88 -9.93 -11.59 14.45
N ILE A 89 -8.61 -11.51 14.34
CA ILE A 89 -7.72 -11.24 15.47
C ILE A 89 -7.95 -9.81 16.00
N ASP A 90 -8.13 -8.84 15.10
CA ASP A 90 -8.43 -7.45 15.48
C ASP A 90 -9.80 -7.33 16.17
N ASN A 91 -10.83 -8.00 15.64
CA ASN A 91 -12.17 -7.97 16.22
C ASN A 91 -12.23 -8.68 17.60
N ASP A 92 -11.48 -9.77 17.79
CA ASP A 92 -11.36 -10.46 19.07
C ASP A 92 -10.57 -9.63 20.11
N GLN A 93 -9.57 -8.86 19.68
CA GLN A 93 -8.83 -7.94 20.54
C GLN A 93 -9.69 -6.73 20.95
N LYS A 94 -10.49 -6.19 20.03
CA LYS A 94 -11.45 -5.10 20.30
C LYS A 94 -12.52 -5.52 21.33
N LEU A 95 -13.04 -6.75 21.21
CA LEU A 95 -14.01 -7.31 22.16
C LEU A 95 -13.41 -7.66 23.53
N GLY A 96 -12.10 -7.96 23.57
CA GLY A 96 -11.35 -8.24 24.80
C GLY A 96 -11.05 -7.00 25.63
N PHE A 97 -10.88 -5.84 24.99
CA PHE A 97 -10.59 -4.58 25.66
C PHE A 97 -11.84 -3.95 26.32
N GLU A 98 -13.03 -4.09 25.72
CA GLU A 98 -14.28 -3.57 26.30
C GLU A 98 -14.74 -4.32 27.57
N LYS A 99 -14.22 -5.51 27.84
CA LYS A 99 -14.66 -6.35 28.97
C LYS A 99 -13.87 -6.18 30.27
N SER A 100 -12.84 -5.32 30.29
CA SER A 100 -11.87 -5.25 31.41
C SER A 100 -11.99 -3.99 32.31
N TYR A 101 -13.06 -3.20 32.20
CA TYR A 101 -13.22 -1.97 33.00
C TYR A 101 -14.60 -1.82 33.64
N CYS A 102 -15.16 -2.89 34.19
CA CYS A 102 -16.43 -2.82 34.94
C CYS A 102 -16.40 -3.70 36.18
N GLU A 103 -15.39 -3.58 37.06
CA GLU A 103 -15.50 -4.13 38.42
C GLU A 103 -14.41 -3.60 39.35
N LEU A 104 -14.50 -2.36 39.81
CA LEU A 104 -14.06 -1.95 41.16
C LEU A 104 -14.88 -0.73 41.60
N GLY A 105 -15.56 -0.88 42.73
CA GLY A 105 -16.50 0.08 43.30
C GLY A 105 -15.87 1.36 43.86
N PHE A 106 -16.73 2.37 43.96
CA PHE A 106 -16.50 3.72 44.47
C PHE A 106 -15.93 3.80 45.89
N ASP A 107 -15.03 4.78 46.14
CA ASP A 107 -15.18 5.72 47.26
C ASP A 107 -14.45 7.06 47.00
N GLU A 108 -14.91 8.12 47.67
CA GLU A 108 -14.89 9.57 47.33
C GLU A 108 -13.58 10.38 47.52
N ASP A 109 -13.58 11.55 46.85
CA ASP A 109 -12.92 12.85 47.11
C ASP A 109 -11.38 13.00 47.22
N GLU A 110 -10.78 13.76 46.29
CA GLU A 110 -10.20 15.09 46.58
C GLU A 110 -9.70 15.81 45.31
N SER A 111 -9.94 17.12 45.28
CA SER A 111 -9.73 18.07 44.18
C SER A 111 -8.27 18.25 43.73
N ILE A 112 -8.01 18.23 42.42
CA ILE A 112 -6.76 18.75 41.83
C ILE A 112 -7.09 19.94 40.92
N GLN A 113 -6.65 21.14 41.33
CA GLN A 113 -6.74 22.38 40.57
C GLN A 113 -5.75 22.37 39.40
N MET A 114 -6.25 22.72 38.21
CA MET A 114 -5.51 22.85 36.96
C MET A 114 -4.88 24.26 36.88
N HIS A 115 -3.56 24.35 37.03
CA HIS A 115 -2.81 25.58 36.74
C HIS A 115 -2.48 25.64 35.25
N LEU A 116 -3.12 26.57 34.54
CA LEU A 116 -2.79 26.95 33.16
C LEU A 116 -1.49 27.75 33.15
N HIS A 117 -0.54 27.40 32.27
CA HIS A 117 0.60 28.26 31.94
C HIS A 117 0.47 28.74 30.49
N ASP A 118 0.59 30.06 30.32
CA ASP A 118 0.39 30.80 29.07
C ASP A 118 1.35 30.39 27.93
N PRO A 119 0.92 30.49 26.65
CA PRO A 119 1.76 30.27 25.48
C PRO A 119 2.61 31.50 25.13
N CYS A 120 3.92 31.31 24.96
CA CYS A 120 4.78 32.30 24.32
C CYS A 120 4.54 32.31 22.81
N GLU A 121 3.93 33.38 22.32
CA GLU A 121 3.97 33.77 20.92
C GLU A 121 5.38 34.27 20.57
N LEU A 122 5.98 33.70 19.51
CA LEU A 122 6.75 34.39 18.46
C LEU A 122 7.66 33.39 17.74
N CYS A 123 7.19 32.86 16.60
CA CYS A 123 8.02 32.64 15.41
C CYS A 123 7.09 32.34 14.22
N SER A 124 6.80 33.37 13.43
CA SER A 124 6.34 33.21 12.04
C SER A 124 7.46 33.63 11.09
N PRO A 125 7.57 33.02 9.90
CA PRO A 125 8.71 33.17 9.01
C PRO A 125 8.53 34.38 8.09
N SER A 126 9.52 35.26 7.98
CA SER A 126 9.62 36.17 6.83
C SER A 126 11.06 36.49 6.48
N CYS A 127 11.31 36.43 5.18
CA CYS A 127 12.59 36.45 4.48
C CYS A 127 12.80 37.79 3.80
N TYR A 128 13.73 38.66 4.22
CA TYR A 128 14.31 39.66 3.30
C TYR A 128 15.70 40.18 3.70
N THR A 129 16.60 40.06 2.72
CA THR A 129 17.50 41.10 2.19
C THR A 129 18.81 41.47 2.91
N LEU A 130 19.89 41.25 2.15
CA LEU A 130 21.26 41.75 2.27
C LEU A 130 21.37 43.28 2.26
N GLN A 131 22.21 43.85 3.14
CA GLN A 131 23.24 44.89 2.89
C GLN A 131 23.70 45.49 4.22
N GLY A 132 24.95 45.28 4.63
CA GLY A 132 25.97 46.34 4.52
C GLY A 132 26.69 46.54 5.87
N PRO A 133 27.91 47.13 5.90
CA PRO A 133 29.04 46.55 6.61
C PRO A 133 29.47 47.30 7.87
N GLY A 134 30.17 46.58 8.76
CA GLY A 134 31.09 47.15 9.75
C GLY A 134 30.64 47.00 11.20
N ASN A 135 31.17 46.00 11.89
CA ASN A 135 32.03 46.24 13.05
C ASN A 135 32.58 44.93 13.63
N ASN A 136 33.85 44.98 14.01
CA ASN A 136 34.61 43.94 14.68
C ASN A 136 33.87 43.42 15.92
N CYS A 137 33.53 42.13 15.91
CA CYS A 137 33.49 41.30 17.10
C CYS A 137 34.12 39.96 16.74
N GLN A 138 35.25 39.64 17.37
CA GLN A 138 35.73 38.26 17.43
C GLN A 138 34.66 37.39 18.11
N PRO A 139 34.58 36.10 17.78
CA PRO A 139 34.19 35.11 18.76
C PRO A 139 35.35 34.14 18.99
N ASP A 140 35.91 34.26 20.18
CA ASP A 140 36.59 33.19 20.88
C ASP A 140 35.55 32.17 21.36
N GLY A 141 35.92 30.89 21.42
CA GLY A 141 35.30 29.91 22.30
C GLY A 141 33.95 29.29 21.92
N SER A 142 34.03 28.00 21.56
CA SER A 142 32.98 26.97 21.69
C SER A 142 31.64 27.20 20.98
N LEU A 143 31.55 26.73 19.73
CA LEU A 143 30.27 26.26 19.19
C LEU A 143 29.82 25.09 20.06
N SER A 144 28.67 25.23 20.72
CA SER A 144 28.01 24.13 21.44
C SER A 144 27.85 22.93 20.50
N SER A 145 28.18 21.74 21.01
CA SER A 145 27.96 20.44 20.36
C SER A 145 26.55 20.32 19.76
N GLU A 146 25.56 21.00 20.36
CA GLU A 146 24.17 20.99 19.92
C GLU A 146 23.95 21.66 18.55
N TYR A 147 24.73 22.66 18.16
CA TYR A 147 24.56 23.33 16.86
C TYR A 147 25.12 22.47 15.70
N MET A 148 26.17 21.69 15.98
CA MET A 148 26.70 20.69 15.05
C MET A 148 25.80 19.45 14.98
N GLU A 149 25.19 19.03 16.10
CA GLU A 149 24.19 17.95 16.12
C GLU A 149 22.90 18.34 15.38
N GLN A 150 22.45 19.60 15.47
CA GLN A 150 21.29 20.10 14.72
C GLN A 150 21.59 20.24 13.22
N LEU A 151 22.80 20.66 12.83
CA LEU A 151 23.22 20.66 11.42
C LEU A 151 23.44 19.25 10.86
N GLN A 152 23.90 18.28 11.67
CA GLN A 152 23.97 16.87 11.28
C GLN A 152 22.58 16.22 11.17
N GLN A 153 21.64 16.58 12.05
CA GLN A 153 20.23 16.17 11.94
C GLN A 153 19.56 16.67 10.67
N HIS A 154 19.95 17.84 10.15
CA HIS A 154 19.44 18.34 8.86
C HIS A 154 20.10 17.72 7.62
N SER A 155 21.28 17.10 7.74
CA SER A 155 21.93 16.37 6.63
C SER A 155 21.44 14.93 6.45
N CYS A 156 20.79 14.37 7.47
CA CYS A 156 20.29 12.99 7.59
C CYS A 156 19.14 12.61 6.63
N TYR A 157 18.64 13.56 5.83
CA TYR A 157 17.39 13.40 5.08
C TYR A 157 17.56 13.09 3.59
N MET A 158 18.80 13.05 3.10
CA MET A 158 19.04 12.87 1.68
C MET A 158 19.43 11.42 1.42
N ASP A 159 18.63 10.78 0.58
CA ASP A 159 18.96 9.49 0.00
C ASP A 159 20.28 9.57 -0.79
N GLU A 160 21.27 8.79 -0.38
CA GLU A 160 22.58 8.74 -1.02
C GLU A 160 22.61 7.77 -2.22
N ILE A 161 21.65 6.85 -2.30
CA ILE A 161 21.54 5.83 -3.36
C ILE A 161 21.20 6.47 -4.71
N GLY A 162 20.35 7.51 -4.69
CA GLY A 162 19.90 8.18 -5.89
C GLY A 162 18.91 7.34 -6.71
N GLU A 163 18.41 7.93 -7.79
CA GLU A 163 17.46 7.26 -8.66
C GLU A 163 18.18 6.38 -9.68
N PHE A 164 17.60 5.23 -9.99
CA PHE A 164 18.06 4.40 -11.10
C PHE A 164 16.90 3.73 -11.82
N PHE A 165 17.19 3.27 -13.02
CA PHE A 165 16.24 2.62 -13.91
C PHE A 165 16.90 1.40 -14.57
N VAL A 166 16.17 0.29 -14.60
CA VAL A 166 16.57 -0.94 -15.27
C VAL A 166 15.44 -1.47 -16.13
N GLU A 167 15.79 -2.08 -17.27
CA GLU A 167 14.82 -2.69 -18.17
C GLU A 167 15.33 -4.00 -18.77
N GLY A 168 14.41 -4.90 -19.13
CA GLY A 168 14.74 -6.21 -19.65
C GLY A 168 13.55 -6.98 -20.20
N ARG A 169 13.80 -8.23 -20.61
CA ARG A 169 12.83 -9.10 -21.29
C ARG A 169 12.13 -10.10 -20.37
N SER A 170 12.53 -10.19 -19.11
CA SER A 170 11.82 -10.96 -18.10
C SER A 170 11.80 -10.21 -16.77
N SER A 171 10.71 -10.35 -16.03
CA SER A 171 10.51 -9.73 -14.72
C SER A 171 11.60 -10.13 -13.72
N SER A 172 11.95 -11.42 -13.67
CA SER A 172 12.99 -11.95 -12.78
C SER A 172 14.39 -11.43 -13.11
N SER A 173 14.75 -11.33 -14.40
CA SER A 173 16.03 -10.76 -14.82
C SER A 173 16.13 -9.28 -14.45
N VAL A 174 15.03 -8.54 -14.57
CA VAL A 174 14.99 -7.13 -14.19
C VAL A 174 15.17 -6.97 -12.69
N TRP A 175 14.50 -7.76 -11.85
CA TRP A 175 14.70 -7.74 -10.40
C TRP A 175 16.11 -8.16 -9.97
N SER A 176 16.75 -9.06 -10.70
CA SER A 176 18.17 -9.37 -10.51
C SER A 176 19.07 -8.16 -10.79
N MET A 177 18.79 -7.40 -11.86
CA MET A 177 19.48 -6.13 -12.15
C MET A 177 19.20 -5.05 -11.11
N VAL A 178 17.97 -4.93 -10.60
CA VAL A 178 17.63 -4.02 -9.49
C VAL A 178 18.48 -4.35 -8.27
N SER A 179 18.50 -5.62 -7.87
CA SER A 179 19.28 -6.09 -6.72
C SER A 179 20.76 -5.75 -6.89
N GLN A 180 21.35 -6.09 -8.03
CA GLN A 180 22.75 -5.79 -8.30
C GLN A 180 23.04 -4.29 -8.29
N THR A 181 22.22 -3.48 -8.97
CA THR A 181 22.41 -2.02 -9.06
C THR A 181 22.34 -1.36 -7.70
N LEU A 182 21.38 -1.75 -6.84
CA LEU A 182 21.27 -1.20 -5.49
C LEU A 182 22.47 -1.59 -4.62
N ILE A 183 22.90 -2.86 -4.68
CA ILE A 183 24.08 -3.32 -3.94
C ILE A 183 25.34 -2.58 -4.38
N ASP A 184 25.54 -2.41 -5.68
CA ASP A 184 26.69 -1.68 -6.21
C ASP A 184 26.67 -0.21 -5.74
N ALA A 185 25.50 0.43 -5.76
CA ALA A 185 25.35 1.79 -5.21
C ALA A 185 25.71 1.85 -3.72
N CYS A 186 25.20 0.92 -2.90
CA CYS A 186 25.53 0.83 -1.47
C CYS A 186 27.04 0.69 -1.24
N ILE A 187 27.71 -0.17 -2.01
CA ILE A 187 29.16 -0.38 -1.92
C ILE A 187 29.92 0.89 -2.31
N GLU A 188 29.53 1.55 -3.39
CA GLU A 188 30.19 2.78 -3.85
C GLU A 188 30.01 3.94 -2.88
N ILE A 189 28.82 4.10 -2.29
CA ILE A 189 28.57 5.10 -1.24
C ILE A 189 29.49 4.84 -0.04
N PHE A 190 29.50 3.60 0.46
CA PHE A 190 30.33 3.25 1.60
C PHE A 190 31.82 3.48 1.34
N LYS A 191 32.32 3.18 0.12
CA LYS A 191 33.70 3.49 -0.27
C LYS A 191 34.00 4.99 -0.26
N GLN A 192 33.02 5.84 -0.59
CA GLN A 192 33.20 7.29 -0.70
C GLN A 192 33.09 8.00 0.65
N SER A 193 32.13 7.62 1.49
CA SER A 193 31.82 8.32 2.75
C SER A 193 32.27 7.55 4.01
N GLY A 194 32.51 6.25 3.90
CA GLY A 194 32.75 5.34 5.04
C GLY A 194 31.48 5.03 5.85
N VAL A 195 30.31 5.53 5.44
CA VAL A 195 29.03 5.34 6.14
C VAL A 195 27.92 5.16 5.10
N LEU A 196 27.07 4.16 5.31
CA LEU A 196 25.85 3.99 4.51
C LEU A 196 24.65 4.10 5.44
N GLN A 197 23.68 4.94 5.09
CA GLN A 197 22.48 5.13 5.88
C GLN A 197 21.22 4.88 5.04
N PHE A 198 20.33 4.03 5.56
CA PHE A 198 18.99 3.83 5.02
C PHE A 198 17.99 4.73 5.75
N CYS A 199 17.11 5.38 5.01
CA CYS A 199 16.12 6.32 5.56
C CYS A 199 14.74 6.04 4.99
N CYS A 200 13.79 5.68 5.85
CA CYS A 200 12.38 5.67 5.54
C CYS A 200 11.63 6.51 6.58
N ASN A 201 10.97 7.59 6.12
CA ASN A 201 10.23 8.50 6.99
C ASN A 201 8.76 8.13 7.13
N HIS A 202 8.32 7.08 6.44
CA HIS A 202 6.99 6.52 6.59
C HIS A 202 6.95 5.74 7.90
N ASN A 203 6.53 6.43 8.97
CA ASN A 203 6.36 5.85 10.29
C ASN A 203 5.54 4.56 10.21
N LEU A 204 5.94 3.55 10.99
CA LEU A 204 5.12 2.38 11.34
C LEU A 204 3.73 2.77 11.90
N GLY A 205 3.55 4.04 12.28
CA GLY A 205 2.37 4.65 12.88
C GLY A 205 1.11 4.72 12.01
N ASP A 206 1.20 4.80 10.69
CA ASP A 206 0.01 4.73 9.81
C ASP A 206 -0.42 3.27 9.53
N THR A 207 0.38 2.30 9.99
CA THR A 207 0.11 0.86 9.97
C THR A 207 -0.07 0.28 11.38
N ARG A 208 -0.37 1.13 12.38
CA ARG A 208 -0.48 0.69 13.78
C ARG A 208 -1.69 -0.17 14.13
N GLU A 209 -2.56 -0.51 13.17
CA GLU A 209 -3.68 -1.45 13.43
C GLU A 209 -3.72 -2.68 12.50
N LEU A 210 -2.71 -2.92 11.65
CA LEU A 210 -2.69 -4.14 10.81
C LEU A 210 -1.48 -5.05 11.06
N SER A 211 -0.44 -4.59 11.74
CA SER A 211 0.72 -5.43 12.05
C SER A 211 0.55 -6.13 13.40
N SER A 212 -0.27 -7.18 13.45
CA SER A 212 -0.04 -8.21 14.47
C SER A 212 1.17 -9.05 14.05
N PRO A 213 2.04 -9.49 14.97
CA PRO A 213 3.10 -10.42 14.64
C PRO A 213 2.42 -11.70 14.17
N LEU A 214 2.55 -12.03 12.88
CA LEU A 214 2.08 -13.28 12.30
C LEU A 214 2.51 -14.41 13.26
N PRO A 215 1.59 -15.05 14.01
CA PRO A 215 2.00 -16.11 14.92
C PRO A 215 2.67 -17.19 14.09
N GLU A 216 3.72 -17.79 14.63
CA GLU A 216 4.49 -18.90 14.07
C GLU A 216 3.66 -20.17 13.77
N LEU A 217 2.33 -20.07 13.69
CA LEU A 217 1.36 -21.12 13.41
C LEU A 217 1.21 -21.48 11.92
N PHE A 218 1.99 -20.89 11.01
CA PHE A 218 1.95 -21.23 9.59
C PHE A 218 2.84 -22.41 9.18
N ASN A 219 3.55 -23.03 10.13
CA ASN A 219 4.51 -24.10 9.84
C ASN A 219 3.93 -25.52 9.66
N ALA A 220 2.62 -25.68 9.54
CA ALA A 220 2.02 -26.98 9.24
C ALA A 220 0.93 -26.88 8.16
N GLY A 221 1.33 -26.66 6.90
CA GLY A 221 0.46 -26.89 5.74
C GLY A 221 0.16 -25.69 4.84
N ALA A 222 0.75 -24.51 5.06
CA ALA A 222 0.56 -23.37 4.17
C ALA A 222 1.29 -23.59 2.85
N GLY A 223 0.54 -23.88 1.78
CA GLY A 223 1.08 -24.14 0.44
C GLY A 223 1.90 -22.97 -0.12
N GLU A 224 2.79 -23.29 -1.05
CA GLU A 224 3.82 -22.44 -1.70
C GLU A 224 3.37 -21.00 -2.00
N SER A 225 2.13 -20.76 -2.47
CA SER A 225 1.70 -19.38 -2.78
C SER A 225 1.45 -18.45 -1.58
N VAL A 226 1.41 -18.93 -0.31
CA VAL A 226 1.38 -18.00 0.86
C VAL A 226 2.77 -17.42 1.08
N GLN A 227 3.82 -18.21 0.85
CA GLN A 227 5.20 -17.75 0.97
C GLN A 227 5.51 -16.66 -0.07
N ASN A 228 4.95 -16.78 -1.28
CA ASN A 228 5.15 -15.80 -2.35
C ASN A 228 4.61 -14.40 -2.02
N LEU A 229 3.66 -14.25 -1.09
CA LEU A 229 3.10 -12.95 -0.73
C LEU A 229 3.98 -12.18 0.27
N ARG A 230 4.79 -12.89 1.07
CA ARG A 230 5.65 -12.28 2.10
C ARG A 230 6.65 -11.29 1.52
N LYS A 231 7.09 -11.49 0.27
CA LYS A 231 8.03 -10.60 -0.43
C LYS A 231 7.57 -9.14 -0.55
N PHE A 232 6.27 -8.88 -0.40
CA PHE A 232 5.67 -7.55 -0.43
C PHE A 232 5.57 -6.87 0.92
N CYS A 233 5.85 -7.57 2.02
CA CYS A 233 5.74 -7.02 3.37
C CYS A 233 7.12 -6.83 3.99
N SER A 234 7.52 -5.56 4.18
CA SER A 234 8.84 -5.20 4.73
C SER A 234 9.05 -5.76 6.16
N SER A 235 7.97 -6.03 6.90
CA SER A 235 8.04 -6.64 8.24
C SER A 235 8.59 -8.07 8.25
N THR A 236 8.50 -8.76 7.10
CA THR A 236 9.05 -10.11 6.89
C THR A 236 10.45 -10.10 6.31
N GLY A 237 10.97 -8.91 5.99
CA GLY A 237 12.32 -8.76 5.44
C GLY A 237 13.42 -8.99 6.48
N PRO A 238 14.68 -8.88 6.05
CA PRO A 238 15.85 -9.10 6.91
C PRO A 238 15.86 -8.14 8.11
N LYS A 239 15.85 -8.72 9.32
CA LYS A 239 15.84 -7.96 10.60
C LYS A 239 17.21 -7.47 11.05
N HIS A 240 18.27 -7.97 10.43
CA HIS A 240 19.65 -7.75 10.85
C HIS A 240 20.38 -6.64 10.07
N ILE A 241 19.70 -5.99 9.12
CA ILE A 241 20.30 -4.86 8.40
C ILE A 241 20.22 -3.61 9.28
N PRO A 242 21.35 -3.06 9.73
CA PRO A 242 21.35 -1.83 10.50
C PRO A 242 20.87 -0.66 9.64
N GLN A 243 20.18 0.30 10.26
CA GLN A 243 19.82 1.54 9.57
C GLN A 243 21.05 2.36 9.16
N VAL A 244 22.12 2.30 9.97
CA VAL A 244 23.39 2.98 9.70
C VAL A 244 24.52 1.97 9.76
N ILE A 245 25.24 1.83 8.66
CA ILE A 245 26.36 0.90 8.47
C ILE A 245 27.66 1.71 8.48
N LYS A 246 28.58 1.36 9.38
CA LYS A 246 29.86 2.07 9.59
C LYS A 246 31.09 1.16 9.50
N SER A 247 30.90 -0.14 9.32
CA SER A 247 31.99 -1.12 9.23
C SER A 247 31.86 -1.96 7.96
N GLU A 248 33.00 -2.41 7.43
CA GLU A 248 33.05 -3.23 6.22
C GLU A 248 32.38 -4.61 6.43
N SER A 249 32.51 -5.18 7.63
CA SER A 249 31.84 -6.44 8.00
C SER A 249 30.31 -6.30 8.02
N ASP A 250 29.80 -5.17 8.54
CA ASP A 250 28.36 -4.90 8.55
C ASP A 250 27.85 -4.65 7.13
N LEU A 251 28.65 -3.98 6.29
CA LEU A 251 28.35 -3.76 4.88
C LEU A 251 28.25 -5.10 4.13
N GLU A 252 29.24 -5.97 4.26
CA GLU A 252 29.26 -7.28 3.58
C GLU A 252 28.03 -8.12 3.97
N THR A 253 27.76 -8.23 5.28
CA THR A 253 26.60 -8.97 5.80
C THR A 253 25.28 -8.36 5.30
N SER A 254 25.16 -7.02 5.36
CA SER A 254 23.96 -6.32 4.90
C SER A 254 23.75 -6.48 3.39
N CYS A 255 24.82 -6.43 2.60
CA CYS A 255 24.75 -6.63 1.15
C CYS A 255 24.34 -8.07 0.79
N GLU A 256 24.78 -9.07 1.53
CA GLU A 256 24.33 -10.46 1.33
C GLU A 256 22.83 -10.62 1.62
N GLU A 257 22.36 -10.07 2.74
CA GLU A 257 20.95 -10.11 3.12
C GLU A 257 20.06 -9.29 2.16
N LEU A 258 20.50 -8.10 1.76
CA LEU A 258 19.83 -7.29 0.75
C LEU A 258 19.76 -7.99 -0.61
N ARG A 259 20.81 -8.71 -1.01
CA ARG A 259 20.80 -9.50 -2.23
C ARG A 259 19.72 -10.57 -2.21
N LYS A 260 19.58 -11.31 -1.10
CA LYS A 260 18.51 -12.29 -0.92
C LYS A 260 17.13 -11.62 -0.90
N TRP A 261 17.01 -10.50 -0.19
CA TRP A 261 15.76 -9.75 -0.07
C TRP A 261 15.27 -9.21 -1.41
N LEU A 262 16.14 -8.51 -2.15
CA LEU A 262 15.80 -7.81 -3.39
C LEU A 262 15.69 -8.74 -4.60
N ASN A 263 16.39 -9.88 -4.61
CA ASN A 263 16.35 -10.85 -5.71
C ASN A 263 15.09 -11.72 -5.69
N GLN A 264 13.93 -11.07 -5.56
CA GLN A 264 12.60 -11.66 -5.66
C GLN A 264 11.81 -10.83 -6.66
N ASP A 265 11.09 -11.49 -7.56
CA ASP A 265 10.23 -10.80 -8.52
C ASP A 265 9.08 -10.10 -7.79
N ARG A 266 8.98 -8.77 -7.89
CA ARG A 266 7.91 -7.99 -7.29
C ARG A 266 7.07 -7.21 -8.30
N PHE A 267 7.05 -7.66 -9.57
CA PHE A 267 6.01 -7.21 -10.50
C PHE A 267 4.61 -7.59 -10.00
N GLY A 268 4.48 -8.73 -9.30
CA GLY A 268 3.22 -9.23 -8.75
C GLY A 268 2.40 -10.07 -9.72
N LEU A 269 2.85 -10.23 -10.96
CA LEU A 269 2.16 -11.00 -12.00
C LEU A 269 2.23 -12.52 -11.75
N ASP A 270 3.07 -12.97 -10.82
CA ASP A 270 3.12 -14.36 -10.34
C ASP A 270 2.09 -14.66 -9.24
N VAL A 271 1.35 -13.65 -8.78
CA VAL A 271 0.38 -13.78 -7.70
C VAL A 271 -1.02 -14.02 -8.24
N GLU A 272 -1.73 -14.97 -7.65
CA GLU A 272 -3.07 -15.39 -8.08
C GLU A 272 -4.10 -14.26 -8.05
N PHE A 273 -4.15 -13.44 -6.98
CA PHE A 273 -5.12 -12.35 -6.92
C PHE A 273 -4.86 -11.27 -7.99
N VAL A 274 -3.59 -11.07 -8.39
CA VAL A 274 -3.26 -10.15 -9.48
C VAL A 274 -3.75 -10.72 -10.80
N GLN A 275 -3.55 -12.01 -11.05
CA GLN A 275 -4.11 -12.68 -12.22
C GLN A 275 -5.65 -12.64 -12.22
N GLU A 276 -6.32 -12.84 -11.08
CA GLU A 276 -7.77 -12.67 -10.95
C GLU A 276 -8.25 -11.28 -11.38
N LEU A 277 -7.52 -10.22 -10.98
CA LEU A 277 -7.82 -8.84 -11.38
C LEU A 277 -7.63 -8.64 -12.89
N LEU A 278 -6.56 -9.20 -13.45
CA LEU A 278 -6.30 -9.14 -14.89
C LEU A 278 -7.36 -9.89 -15.69
N GLU A 279 -7.84 -11.03 -15.19
CA GLU A 279 -8.89 -11.83 -15.81
C GLU A 279 -10.24 -11.10 -15.93
N GLN A 280 -10.47 -10.04 -15.13
CA GLN A 280 -11.65 -9.17 -15.27
C GLN A 280 -11.58 -8.24 -16.49
N SER A 281 -10.41 -8.13 -17.13
CA SER A 281 -10.21 -7.25 -18.28
C SER A 281 -10.68 -7.92 -19.58
N SER A 282 -11.10 -7.10 -20.55
CA SER A 282 -11.43 -7.61 -21.89
C SER A 282 -10.17 -8.14 -22.61
N GLY A 283 -10.30 -9.23 -23.34
CA GLY A 283 -9.24 -9.76 -24.22
C GLY A 283 -8.51 -11.01 -23.70
N VAL A 284 -8.75 -11.40 -22.44
CA VAL A 284 -8.17 -12.63 -21.85
C VAL A 284 -8.50 -13.87 -22.69
N GLN A 285 -9.75 -13.97 -23.15
CA GLN A 285 -10.26 -15.10 -23.95
C GLN A 285 -9.59 -15.22 -25.33
N SER A 286 -8.85 -14.19 -25.76
CA SER A 286 -8.12 -14.19 -27.03
C SER A 286 -6.66 -14.61 -26.87
N CYS A 287 -6.19 -14.83 -25.64
CA CYS A 287 -4.87 -15.41 -25.35
C CYS A 287 -4.95 -16.94 -25.46
N SER A 288 -4.49 -17.50 -26.58
CA SER A 288 -4.72 -18.91 -26.93
C SER A 288 -4.11 -19.91 -25.95
N ASP A 289 -2.95 -19.58 -25.38
CA ASP A 289 -2.15 -20.50 -24.57
C ASP A 289 -2.37 -20.27 -23.07
N TYR A 290 -3.13 -19.23 -22.71
CA TYR A 290 -3.46 -18.90 -21.33
C TYR A 290 -4.67 -19.74 -20.87
N VAL A 291 -4.49 -20.46 -19.76
CA VAL A 291 -5.59 -21.17 -19.09
C VAL A 291 -6.16 -20.23 -18.03
N LEU A 292 -7.46 -20.23 -17.72
CA LEU A 292 -8.02 -19.35 -16.69
C LEU A 292 -7.67 -19.84 -15.27
N LEU A 293 -7.64 -18.94 -14.30
CA LEU A 293 -7.33 -19.26 -12.90
C LEU A 293 -8.36 -20.26 -12.34
N ALA A 294 -9.63 -20.07 -12.67
CA ALA A 294 -10.72 -20.97 -12.28
C ALA A 294 -10.59 -22.40 -12.84
N GLU A 295 -9.86 -22.57 -13.95
CA GLU A 295 -9.61 -23.88 -14.57
C GLU A 295 -8.34 -24.56 -14.01
N ARG A 296 -7.37 -23.77 -13.55
CA ARG A 296 -6.08 -24.24 -13.00
C ARG A 296 -6.15 -24.60 -11.52
N CYS A 297 -6.92 -23.83 -10.74
CA CYS A 297 -6.96 -23.95 -9.29
C CYS A 297 -8.38 -24.26 -8.81
N SER A 298 -8.50 -25.22 -7.89
CA SER A 298 -9.79 -25.42 -7.22
C SER A 298 -10.13 -24.18 -6.36
N PRO A 299 -11.41 -23.78 -6.25
CA PRO A 299 -11.79 -22.59 -5.49
C PRO A 299 -11.31 -22.59 -4.03
N ALA A 300 -11.17 -23.78 -3.42
CA ALA A 300 -10.68 -23.93 -2.05
C ALA A 300 -9.15 -23.79 -1.91
N ALA A 301 -8.40 -23.94 -3.01
CA ALA A 301 -6.94 -23.80 -3.03
C ALA A 301 -6.47 -22.42 -3.52
N SER A 302 -7.32 -21.73 -4.28
CA SER A 302 -7.03 -20.40 -4.85
C SER A 302 -6.92 -19.33 -3.77
N LYS A 303 -5.88 -18.50 -3.83
CA LYS A 303 -5.65 -17.39 -2.87
C LYS A 303 -6.00 -16.06 -3.52
N THR A 304 -7.29 -15.77 -3.61
CA THR A 304 -7.81 -14.57 -4.25
C THR A 304 -8.93 -13.94 -3.44
N VAL A 305 -9.45 -12.80 -3.93
CA VAL A 305 -10.63 -12.17 -3.33
C VAL A 305 -11.87 -12.99 -3.69
N GLY A 306 -11.96 -13.49 -4.92
CA GLY A 306 -13.09 -14.31 -5.39
C GLY A 306 -13.22 -15.66 -4.67
N SER A 307 -12.11 -16.27 -4.22
CA SER A 307 -12.16 -17.48 -3.38
C SER A 307 -12.54 -17.20 -1.93
N GLY A 308 -12.54 -15.93 -1.51
CA GLY A 308 -12.71 -15.53 -0.11
C GLY A 308 -11.47 -15.84 0.73
N PHE A 309 -10.28 -15.92 0.14
CA PHE A 309 -9.03 -15.96 0.91
C PHE A 309 -8.65 -14.56 1.40
N PHE A 310 -8.83 -13.57 0.54
CA PHE A 310 -8.65 -12.16 0.88
C PHE A 310 -9.98 -11.43 1.00
N LEU A 311 -9.97 -10.36 1.79
CA LEU A 311 -11.02 -9.36 1.81
C LEU A 311 -10.56 -8.12 1.05
N ALA A 312 -11.45 -7.52 0.26
CA ALA A 312 -11.21 -6.26 -0.40
C ALA A 312 -12.18 -5.21 0.16
N LYS A 313 -11.64 -4.19 0.84
CA LYS A 313 -12.41 -3.07 1.40
C LYS A 313 -12.11 -1.79 0.63
N ARG A 314 -13.10 -0.90 0.50
CA ARG A 314 -12.84 0.47 0.05
C ARG A 314 -12.26 1.28 1.21
N LYS A 315 -11.25 2.12 0.97
CA LYS A 315 -10.61 2.92 2.04
C LYS A 315 -11.62 3.80 2.81
N ALA A 316 -12.68 4.28 2.15
CA ALA A 316 -13.78 5.00 2.78
C ALA A 316 -14.58 4.16 3.80
N GLU A 317 -14.67 2.84 3.61
CA GLU A 317 -15.35 1.93 4.54
C GLU A 317 -14.45 1.59 5.74
N VAL A 318 -13.12 1.57 5.54
CA VAL A 318 -12.13 1.34 6.61
C VAL A 318 -12.13 2.47 7.65
N HIS A 319 -12.30 3.73 7.22
CA HIS A 319 -12.41 4.87 8.14
C HIS A 319 -13.75 4.96 8.89
N CYS A 320 -14.84 4.40 8.35
CA CYS A 320 -16.13 4.42 9.03
C CYS A 320 -16.19 3.49 10.26
N GLU A 321 -15.40 2.43 10.29
CA GLU A 321 -15.30 1.51 11.44
C GLU A 321 -14.57 2.15 12.65
N THR A 322 -13.86 3.27 12.45
CA THR A 322 -13.12 4.00 13.49
C THR A 322 -13.92 5.17 14.10
N GLU A 323 -14.98 5.65 13.44
CA GLU A 323 -15.72 6.87 13.86
C GLU A 323 -17.26 6.72 13.92
N SER A 324 -17.81 5.55 14.20
CA SER A 324 -19.27 5.42 14.32
C SER A 324 -19.76 4.60 15.52
N THR A 325 -19.67 5.20 16.71
CA THR A 325 -20.68 5.00 17.76
C THR A 325 -21.90 5.89 17.45
N SER A 326 -22.73 5.44 16.51
CA SER A 326 -24.16 5.76 16.59
C SER A 326 -24.99 4.69 15.88
N ASP A 327 -25.84 4.10 16.69
CA ASP A 327 -26.81 3.03 16.47
C ASP A 327 -27.58 2.97 15.15
N GLU A 328 -27.99 1.73 14.87
CA GLU A 328 -29.17 1.32 14.09
C GLU A 328 -29.28 1.79 12.64
N LEU A 329 -28.69 1.03 11.70
CA LEU A 329 -29.35 0.75 10.39
C LEU A 329 -28.77 -0.42 9.56
N CYS A 330 -27.67 -1.06 9.95
CA CYS A 330 -27.11 -2.19 9.19
C CYS A 330 -27.66 -3.56 9.61
N ARG A 331 -28.96 -3.80 9.43
CA ARG A 331 -29.54 -5.14 9.70
C ARG A 331 -30.32 -5.80 8.57
N SER A 332 -30.18 -5.36 7.32
CA SER A 332 -30.91 -6.02 6.21
C SER A 332 -30.14 -6.12 4.91
N LEU A 333 -29.20 -7.06 4.82
CA LEU A 333 -28.89 -7.75 3.56
C LEU A 333 -28.60 -9.24 3.82
N LYS A 334 -29.66 -9.97 4.23
CA LYS A 334 -29.69 -11.43 4.13
C LYS A 334 -30.48 -11.81 2.88
N ARG A 335 -29.81 -12.52 1.98
CA ARG A 335 -30.29 -13.50 0.98
C ARG A 335 -31.68 -13.30 0.39
N SER A 336 -31.73 -13.20 -0.94
CA SER A 336 -32.81 -13.79 -1.73
C SER A 336 -32.22 -14.60 -2.88
N ARG A 337 -32.52 -15.91 -2.88
CA ARG A 337 -32.29 -16.87 -3.97
C ARG A 337 -33.66 -17.17 -4.61
N ASN A 338 -33.62 -17.37 -5.93
CA ASN A 338 -34.66 -17.92 -6.84
C ASN A 338 -35.67 -16.87 -7.36
N LEU A 339 -36.03 -16.80 -8.65
CA LEU A 339 -36.43 -17.85 -9.59
C LEU A 339 -36.31 -17.43 -11.08
N ASP A 340 -36.25 -18.43 -11.97
CA ASP A 340 -36.00 -18.41 -13.42
C ASP A 340 -37.05 -17.76 -14.35
N SER A 341 -36.53 -17.36 -15.53
CA SER A 341 -37.08 -17.44 -16.91
C SER A 341 -38.25 -16.52 -17.35
N VAL A 342 -38.05 -15.74 -18.42
CA VAL A 342 -38.51 -15.97 -19.82
C VAL A 342 -38.28 -14.70 -20.67
N VAL A 343 -38.07 -14.96 -21.96
CA VAL A 343 -37.55 -14.18 -23.09
C VAL A 343 -38.46 -13.03 -23.59
N GLU A 344 -37.87 -11.91 -24.04
CA GLU A 344 -37.98 -11.30 -25.39
C GLU A 344 -37.89 -9.75 -25.46
N ASN A 345 -36.88 -9.31 -26.23
CA ASN A 345 -36.86 -8.27 -27.28
C ASN A 345 -37.29 -6.78 -27.06
N GLU A 346 -36.29 -5.95 -27.38
CA GLU A 346 -36.33 -4.73 -28.22
C GLU A 346 -36.69 -3.33 -27.68
N THR A 347 -35.69 -2.46 -27.84
CA THR A 347 -35.71 -1.01 -28.16
C THR A 347 -36.10 0.08 -27.14
N LYS A 348 -35.10 0.98 -26.95
CA LYS A 348 -35.15 2.45 -26.84
C LYS A 348 -36.02 3.11 -25.76
N GLY A 349 -35.34 3.87 -24.91
CA GLY A 349 -35.87 5.09 -24.30
C GLY A 349 -35.43 5.28 -22.85
N LYS A 350 -34.58 6.28 -22.58
CA LYS A 350 -34.28 6.73 -21.22
C LYS A 350 -35.58 7.18 -20.54
N ALA A 351 -36.03 6.46 -19.51
CA ALA A 351 -37.11 6.93 -18.64
C ALA A 351 -36.55 7.93 -17.61
N PRO A 352 -37.24 9.06 -17.33
CA PRO A 352 -36.88 9.92 -16.21
C PRO A 352 -37.22 9.25 -14.87
N PRO A 353 -36.63 9.69 -13.75
CA PRO A 353 -36.90 9.09 -12.45
C PRO A 353 -38.36 9.27 -12.05
N PRO A 354 -38.96 8.31 -11.31
CA PRO A 354 -40.33 8.41 -10.83
C PRO A 354 -40.51 9.64 -9.93
N GLY A 355 -41.55 10.41 -10.18
CA GLY A 355 -41.96 11.51 -9.29
C GLY A 355 -42.37 11.01 -7.91
N ARG A 356 -42.22 11.86 -6.89
CA ARG A 356 -42.63 11.53 -5.51
C ARG A 356 -44.14 11.29 -5.44
N PRO A 357 -44.61 10.27 -4.70
CA PRO A 357 -46.05 10.05 -4.52
C PRO A 357 -46.66 11.17 -3.68
N LEU A 358 -47.85 11.62 -4.08
CA LEU A 358 -48.62 12.64 -3.38
C LEU A 358 -49.07 12.13 -2.01
N SER A 359 -48.87 12.95 -0.98
CA SER A 359 -49.27 12.64 0.40
C SER A 359 -50.79 12.49 0.50
N THR A 360 -51.27 11.43 1.14
CA THR A 360 -52.69 11.12 1.34
C THR A 360 -53.41 12.02 2.37
N LYS A 361 -52.79 13.13 2.77
CA LYS A 361 -53.34 14.09 3.75
C LYS A 361 -53.84 15.39 3.13
N LEU A 362 -53.98 15.46 1.80
CA LEU A 362 -54.48 16.65 1.12
C LEU A 362 -56.02 16.57 0.91
N PRO A 363 -56.79 17.61 1.31
CA PRO A 363 -58.21 17.71 1.00
C PRO A 363 -58.46 17.73 -0.52
N LEU A 364 -59.53 17.07 -0.98
CA LEU A 364 -59.86 16.93 -2.42
C LEU A 364 -60.06 18.26 -3.16
N GLU A 365 -60.22 19.37 -2.45
CA GLU A 365 -60.55 20.68 -3.02
C GLU A 365 -59.33 21.47 -3.53
N LEU A 366 -58.10 20.99 -3.32
CA LEU A 366 -56.87 21.71 -3.71
C LEU A 366 -55.98 20.95 -4.72
N VAL A 367 -56.47 19.86 -5.31
CA VAL A 367 -55.71 19.05 -6.28
C VAL A 367 -55.52 19.77 -7.63
N GLY A 368 -56.33 20.81 -7.91
CA GLY A 368 -56.29 21.56 -9.16
C GLY A 368 -55.09 22.53 -9.32
N ASP A 369 -54.46 22.97 -8.23
CA ASP A 369 -53.46 24.06 -8.27
C ASP A 369 -51.99 23.59 -8.21
N VAL A 370 -51.73 22.27 -8.20
CA VAL A 370 -50.38 21.69 -8.02
C VAL A 370 -49.82 21.05 -9.32
N LEU A 371 -50.55 21.15 -10.43
CA LEU A 371 -50.07 20.73 -11.75
C LEU A 371 -49.79 21.96 -12.62
N GLN A 372 -48.58 22.50 -12.51
CA GLN A 372 -47.96 23.32 -13.55
C GLN A 372 -46.50 22.93 -13.77
#